data_AF-A0A221NGD7-F1
#
_entry.id   AF-A0A221NGD7-F1
#
_cell.length_a   1.000
_cell.length_b   1.000
_cell.length_c   1.000
_cell.angle_alpha   90.00
_cell.angle_beta   90.00
_cell.angle_gamma   90.00
#
_symmetry.space_group_name_H-M   'P 1'
#
loop_
_entity.id
_entity.type
_entity.pdbx_description
1 polymer ?
#
loop_
_entity_poly.entity_id
_entity_poly.type
_entity_poly.pdbx_seq_one_letter_code
_entity_poly.pdbx_strand_id
1 'polypeptide(L)'
;MSFRWSAQATRTTSAVALSALLLASAAKHFRTPKFYYPVVPDYLCRIDEPAGRPNGPLAVMSREEWVASSGLIEAAAAVGLLIPATRKVAADATTAMFAAFLAGHIDALRRAYGPSGTAADRRIHTVRLPLQIPLILWSWSLRK
;
A
#
# COMPACT_ATOMS: atom_id res chain seq x y z
N MET A 1 30.81 22.62 -14.02
CA MET A 1 29.40 23.07 -14.13
C MET A 1 28.60 22.44 -13.01
N SER A 2 28.11 23.24 -12.05
CA SER A 2 27.26 22.77 -10.95
C SER A 2 25.81 22.78 -11.43
N PHE A 3 25.22 21.60 -11.64
CA PHE A 3 23.77 21.47 -11.86
C PHE A 3 23.05 21.84 -10.56
N ARG A 4 22.71 23.12 -10.38
CA ARG A 4 21.83 23.55 -9.29
C ARG A 4 20.40 23.20 -9.69
N TRP A 5 19.95 22.00 -9.31
CA TRP A 5 18.54 21.65 -9.39
C TRP A 5 17.75 22.60 -8.49
N SER A 6 16.72 23.25 -9.05
CA SER A 6 15.79 24.02 -8.23
C SER A 6 15.02 23.06 -7.32
N ALA A 7 14.64 23.52 -6.12
CA ALA A 7 13.84 22.71 -5.19
C ALA A 7 12.57 22.15 -5.86
N GLN A 8 12.00 22.90 -6.81
CA GLN A 8 10.86 22.48 -7.62
C GLN A 8 11.16 21.33 -8.57
N ALA A 9 12.33 21.34 -9.22
CA ALA A 9 12.76 20.26 -10.10
C ALA A 9 13.02 18.98 -9.29
N THR A 10 13.71 19.07 -8.15
CA THR A 10 13.91 17.94 -7.23
C THR A 10 12.57 17.36 -6.75
N ARG A 11 11.61 18.21 -6.38
CA ARG A 11 10.27 17.77 -5.95
C ARG A 11 9.50 17.07 -7.08
N THR A 12 9.58 17.60 -8.30
CA THR A 12 8.93 17.00 -9.47
C THR A 12 9.52 15.62 -9.77
N THR A 13 10.85 15.50 -9.81
CA THR A 13 11.50 14.19 -10.00
C THR A 13 11.14 13.20 -8.89
N SER A 14 11.09 13.66 -7.64
CA SER A 14 10.68 12.85 -6.49
C SER A 14 9.22 12.37 -6.61
N ALA A 15 8.30 13.25 -7.05
CA ALA A 15 6.91 12.88 -7.30
C ALA A 15 6.77 11.87 -8.44
N VAL A 16 7.54 12.04 -9.54
CA VAL A 16 7.57 11.07 -10.65
C VAL A 16 8.07 9.71 -10.16
N ALA A 17 9.13 9.67 -9.35
CA ALA A 17 9.69 8.43 -8.83
C ALA A 17 8.69 7.69 -7.91
N LEU A 18 8.03 8.39 -6.98
CA LEU A 18 6.99 7.77 -6.15
C LEU A 18 5.79 7.31 -6.98
N SER A 19 5.38 8.09 -7.98
CA SER A 19 4.28 7.73 -8.89
C SER A 19 4.61 6.48 -9.70
N ALA A 20 5.84 6.35 -10.19
CA ALA A 20 6.30 5.16 -10.89
C ALA A 20 6.28 3.91 -9.99
N LEU A 21 6.69 4.05 -8.72
CA LEU A 21 6.61 2.98 -7.74
C LEU A 21 5.15 2.55 -7.48
N LEU A 22 4.24 3.51 -7.30
CA LEU A 22 2.82 3.24 -7.11
C LEU A 22 2.18 2.59 -8.34
N LEU A 23 2.50 3.05 -9.55
CA LEU A 23 2.01 2.44 -10.79
C LEU A 23 2.52 1.00 -10.97
N ALA A 24 3.78 0.74 -10.62
CA ALA A 24 4.34 -0.61 -10.65
C ALA A 24 3.64 -1.54 -9.63
N SER A 25 3.37 -1.02 -8.42
CA SER A 25 2.60 -1.74 -7.40
C SER A 25 1.15 -1.97 -7.84
N ALA A 26 0.46 -0.96 -8.38
CA ALA A 26 -0.89 -1.08 -8.91
C ALA A 26 -0.96 -2.15 -10.01
N ALA A 27 -0.04 -2.13 -10.98
CA ALA A 27 0.04 -3.16 -12.02
C ALA A 27 0.22 -4.58 -11.44
N LYS A 28 0.96 -4.71 -10.33
CA LYS A 28 1.16 -5.99 -9.65
C LYS A 28 -0.11 -6.47 -8.93
N HIS A 29 -0.94 -5.57 -8.39
CA HIS A 29 -2.23 -5.94 -7.80
C HIS A 29 -3.11 -6.70 -8.80
N PHE A 30 -3.15 -6.27 -10.06
CA PHE A 30 -3.94 -6.92 -11.11
C PHE A 30 -3.26 -8.15 -11.73
N ARG A 31 -1.93 -8.11 -11.93
CA ARG A 31 -1.20 -9.22 -12.56
C ARG A 31 -0.92 -10.40 -11.63
N THR A 32 -0.73 -10.14 -10.33
CA THR A 32 -0.36 -11.16 -9.35
C THR A 32 -0.99 -10.84 -7.98
N PRO A 33 -2.33 -10.83 -7.88
CA PRO A 33 -3.04 -10.39 -6.67
C PRO A 33 -2.66 -11.18 -5.42
N LYS A 34 -2.37 -12.48 -5.57
CA LYS A 34 -1.98 -13.38 -4.47
C LYS A 34 -0.74 -12.90 -3.69
N PHE A 35 0.11 -12.06 -4.30
CA PHE A 35 1.25 -11.46 -3.61
C PHE A 35 0.85 -10.61 -2.39
N TYR A 36 -0.33 -9.98 -2.45
CA TYR A 36 -0.85 -9.07 -1.43
C TYR A 36 -1.77 -9.77 -0.42
N TYR A 37 -2.21 -11.00 -0.69
CA TYR A 37 -3.14 -11.71 0.19
C TYR A 37 -2.67 -11.79 1.64
N PRO A 38 -1.38 -12.05 1.96
CA PRO A 38 -0.94 -12.14 3.34
C PRO A 38 -1.10 -10.85 4.16
N VAL A 39 -1.16 -9.68 3.50
CA VAL A 39 -1.29 -8.38 4.17
C VAL A 39 -2.72 -7.84 4.23
N VAL A 40 -3.68 -8.53 3.60
CA VAL A 40 -5.11 -8.22 3.76
C VAL A 40 -5.62 -8.92 5.03
N PRO A 41 -6.13 -8.18 6.02
CA PRO A 41 -6.65 -8.81 7.24
C PRO A 41 -7.89 -9.67 6.99
N ASP A 42 -7.95 -10.83 7.64
CA ASP A 42 -9.06 -11.78 7.48
C ASP A 42 -10.41 -11.19 7.93
N TYR A 43 -10.40 -10.32 8.96
CA TYR A 43 -11.61 -9.70 9.50
C TYR A 43 -12.27 -8.66 8.56
N LEU A 44 -11.56 -8.21 7.52
CA LEU A 44 -12.11 -7.34 6.47
C LEU A 44 -12.68 -8.15 5.29
N CYS A 45 -12.37 -9.45 5.22
CA CYS A 45 -12.70 -10.27 4.06
C CYS A 45 -14.06 -10.93 4.26
N ARG A 46 -14.98 -10.68 3.33
CA ARG A 46 -16.21 -11.46 3.18
C ARG A 46 -15.86 -12.88 2.73
N ILE A 47 -16.53 -13.86 3.32
CA ILE A 47 -16.51 -15.25 2.91
C ILE A 47 -17.74 -15.49 2.04
N ASP A 48 -17.52 -15.75 0.75
CA ASP A 48 -18.59 -15.97 -0.24
C ASP A 48 -19.07 -17.43 -0.30
N GLU A 49 -18.26 -18.36 0.22
CA GLU A 49 -18.60 -19.78 0.35
C GLU A 49 -19.54 -20.03 1.54
N PRO A 50 -20.52 -20.95 1.45
CA PRO A 50 -21.48 -21.27 2.52
C PRO A 50 -20.84 -22.04 3.72
N ALA A 51 -19.53 -21.91 3.91
CA ALA A 51 -18.76 -22.62 4.93
C ALA A 51 -18.94 -22.00 6.32
N GLY A 52 -20.12 -22.20 6.91
CA GLY A 52 -20.36 -22.38 8.36
C GLY A 52 -20.06 -21.26 9.36
N ARG A 53 -19.37 -20.18 8.98
CA ARG A 53 -19.03 -19.05 9.86
C ARG A 53 -19.61 -17.74 9.33
N PRO A 54 -20.35 -16.98 10.15
CA PRO A 54 -20.92 -15.71 9.73
C PRO A 54 -19.82 -14.68 9.47
N ASN A 55 -20.06 -13.82 8.49
CA ASN A 55 -19.20 -12.67 8.20
C ASN A 55 -19.18 -11.71 9.41
N GLY A 56 -18.00 -11.21 9.75
CA GLY A 56 -17.85 -10.17 10.77
C GLY A 56 -18.43 -8.83 10.30
N PRO A 57 -18.63 -7.85 11.20
CA PRO A 57 -19.24 -6.56 10.86
C PRO A 57 -18.43 -5.72 9.87
N LEU A 58 -17.13 -6.02 9.71
CA LEU A 58 -16.22 -5.31 8.80
C LEU A 58 -15.93 -6.09 7.50
N ALA A 59 -16.52 -7.27 7.33
CA ALA A 59 -16.29 -8.15 6.19
C ALA A 59 -17.11 -7.73 4.97
N VAL A 60 -16.69 -6.63 4.33
CA VAL A 60 -17.46 -5.94 3.29
C VAL A 60 -17.15 -6.43 1.86
N MET A 61 -15.92 -6.85 1.58
CA MET A 61 -15.45 -7.25 0.25
C MET A 61 -14.64 -8.54 0.35
N SER A 62 -14.60 -9.32 -0.73
CA SER A 62 -13.70 -10.48 -0.82
C SER A 62 -12.23 -10.01 -0.78
N ARG A 63 -11.32 -10.93 -0.48
CA ARG A 63 -9.89 -10.60 -0.46
C ARG A 63 -9.38 -10.09 -1.81
N GLU A 64 -9.85 -10.69 -2.89
CA GLU A 64 -9.47 -10.29 -4.24
C GLU A 64 -10.00 -8.90 -4.58
N GLU A 65 -11.25 -8.61 -4.21
CA GLU A 65 -11.87 -7.30 -4.38
C GLU A 65 -11.12 -6.20 -3.61
N TRP A 66 -10.65 -6.50 -2.38
CA TRP A 66 -9.80 -5.58 -1.61
C TRP A 66 -8.48 -5.28 -2.31
N VAL A 67 -7.81 -6.30 -2.85
CA VAL A 67 -6.54 -6.13 -3.59
C VAL A 67 -6.76 -5.35 -4.88
N ALA A 68 -7.83 -5.62 -5.63
CA ALA A 68 -8.14 -4.86 -6.83
C ALA A 68 -8.45 -3.37 -6.51
N SER A 69 -9.21 -3.14 -5.44
CA SER A 69 -9.59 -1.79 -5.00
C SER A 69 -8.39 -0.98 -4.50
N SER A 70 -7.49 -1.59 -3.72
CA SER A 70 -6.25 -0.92 -3.31
C SER A 70 -5.35 -0.61 -4.51
N GLY A 71 -5.29 -1.50 -5.50
CA GLY A 71 -4.58 -1.25 -6.75
C GLY A 71 -5.13 -0.05 -7.55
N LEU A 72 -6.46 0.10 -7.61
CA LEU A 72 -7.11 1.28 -8.22
C LEU A 72 -6.76 2.57 -7.46
N ILE A 73 -6.80 2.53 -6.12
CA ILE A 73 -6.45 3.67 -5.26
C ILE A 73 -4.98 4.06 -5.45
N GLU A 74 -4.05 3.10 -5.51
CA GLU A 74 -2.64 3.35 -5.79
C GLU A 74 -2.42 4.01 -7.16
N ALA A 75 -3.13 3.54 -8.20
CA ALA A 75 -3.06 4.14 -9.53
C ALA A 75 -3.59 5.58 -9.55
N ALA A 76 -4.73 5.84 -8.89
CA ALA A 76 -5.31 7.17 -8.77
C ALA A 76 -4.38 8.13 -8.01
N ALA A 77 -3.77 7.65 -6.92
CA ALA A 77 -2.77 8.40 -6.16
C ALA A 77 -1.55 8.77 -7.01
N ALA A 78 -1.04 7.83 -7.82
CA ALA A 78 0.07 8.08 -8.73
C ALA A 78 -0.26 9.18 -9.75
N VAL A 79 -1.43 9.11 -10.40
CA VAL A 79 -1.88 10.16 -11.33
C VAL A 79 -2.00 11.51 -10.61
N GLY A 80 -2.58 11.52 -9.42
CA GLY A 80 -2.73 12.73 -8.60
C GLY A 80 -1.40 13.37 -8.17
N LEU A 81 -0.34 12.58 -7.97
CA LEU A 81 1.01 13.08 -7.64
C LEU A 81 1.71 13.72 -8.86
N LEU A 82 1.43 13.22 -10.06
CA LEU A 82 1.99 13.73 -11.32
C LEU A 82 1.39 15.09 -11.69
N ILE A 83 0.13 15.35 -11.35
CA ILE A 83 -0.55 16.62 -11.63
C ILE A 83 -0.21 17.65 -10.53
N PRO A 84 0.49 18.77 -10.85
CA PRO A 84 0.94 19.72 -9.84
C PRO A 84 -0.18 20.31 -8.97
N ALA A 85 -1.36 20.55 -9.57
CA ALA A 85 -2.52 21.12 -8.90
C ALA A 85 -3.12 20.19 -7.82
N THR A 86 -2.99 18.87 -7.96
CA THR A 86 -3.55 17.88 -7.02
C THR A 86 -2.51 17.28 -6.09
N ARG A 87 -1.22 17.53 -6.34
CA ARG A 87 -0.10 16.83 -5.68
C ARG A 87 -0.18 16.87 -4.16
N LYS A 88 -0.55 18.02 -3.58
CA LYS A 88 -0.65 18.14 -2.12
C LYS A 88 -1.70 17.18 -1.55
N VAL A 89 -2.90 17.16 -2.14
CA VAL A 89 -3.99 16.28 -1.71
C VAL A 89 -3.65 14.82 -1.98
N ALA A 90 -3.04 14.52 -3.14
CA ALA A 90 -2.59 13.17 -3.48
C ALA A 90 -1.51 12.66 -2.52
N ALA A 91 -0.57 13.52 -2.10
CA ALA A 91 0.45 13.20 -1.11
C ALA A 91 -0.16 12.99 0.29
N ASP A 92 -1.11 13.82 0.71
CA ASP A 92 -1.89 13.64 1.94
C ASP A 92 -2.61 12.27 1.93
N ALA A 93 -3.34 11.97 0.85
CA ALA A 93 -4.06 10.70 0.68
C ALA A 93 -3.13 9.48 0.64
N THR A 94 -2.02 9.57 -0.08
CA THR A 94 -1.00 8.50 -0.19
C THR A 94 -0.36 8.23 1.18
N THR A 95 -0.06 9.28 1.95
CA THR A 95 0.44 9.13 3.31
C THR A 95 -0.57 8.43 4.21
N ALA A 96 -1.85 8.82 4.16
CA ALA A 96 -2.91 8.18 4.92
C ALA A 96 -3.10 6.70 4.52
N MET A 97 -3.04 6.40 3.23
CA MET A 97 -3.11 5.04 2.69
C MET A 97 -1.97 4.16 3.21
N PHE A 98 -0.71 4.60 3.10
CA PHE A 98 0.43 3.84 3.64
C PHE A 98 0.34 3.66 5.16
N ALA A 99 -0.12 4.67 5.90
CA ALA A 99 -0.37 4.54 7.32
C ALA A 99 -1.45 3.49 7.62
N ALA A 100 -2.53 3.44 6.84
CA ALA A 100 -3.56 2.40 6.97
C ALA A 100 -3.01 0.99 6.66
N PHE A 101 -2.12 0.87 5.67
CA PHE A 101 -1.47 -0.41 5.35
C PHE A 101 -0.60 -0.96 6.50
N LEU A 102 -0.13 -0.12 7.43
CA LEU A 102 0.57 -0.61 8.62
C LEU A 102 -0.29 -1.59 9.41
N ALA A 103 -1.60 -1.38 9.52
CA ALA A 103 -2.49 -2.30 10.22
C ALA A 103 -2.46 -3.70 9.56
N GLY A 104 -2.51 -3.76 8.23
CA GLY A 104 -2.40 -5.01 7.47
C GLY A 104 -1.03 -5.68 7.62
N HIS A 105 0.05 -4.90 7.66
CA HIS A 105 1.40 -5.42 7.87
C HIS A 105 1.62 -5.94 9.30
N ILE A 106 1.05 -5.27 10.31
CA ILE A 106 1.08 -5.70 11.72
C ILE A 106 0.30 -7.01 11.87
N ASP A 107 -0.89 -7.10 11.28
CA ASP A 107 -1.70 -8.32 11.29
C ASP A 107 -0.98 -9.49 10.61
N ALA A 108 -0.37 -9.25 9.45
CA ALA A 108 0.45 -10.23 8.76
C ALA A 108 1.65 -10.70 9.59
N LEU A 109 2.33 -9.77 10.29
CA LEU A 109 3.43 -10.09 11.19
C LEU A 109 2.95 -10.94 12.38
N ARG A 110 1.82 -10.59 13.00
CA ARG A 110 1.20 -11.38 14.07
C ARG A 110 0.89 -12.81 13.61
N ARG A 111 0.31 -12.98 12.42
CA ARG A 111 0.05 -14.31 11.84
C ARG A 111 1.35 -15.08 11.54
N ALA A 112 2.38 -14.40 11.04
CA ALA A 112 3.67 -15.03 10.73
C ALA A 112 4.40 -15.56 11.97
N TYR A 113 4.19 -14.95 13.14
CA TYR A 113 4.70 -15.42 14.43
C TYR A 113 3.68 -16.31 15.19
N GLY A 114 2.52 -16.58 14.60
CA GLY A 114 1.51 -17.48 15.16
C GLY A 114 1.77 -18.96 14.83
N PRO A 115 0.87 -19.86 15.27
CA PRO A 115 1.04 -21.30 15.14
C PRO A 115 1.22 -21.81 13.70
N SER A 116 0.66 -21.10 12.73
CA SER A 116 0.66 -21.49 11.31
C SER A 116 1.76 -20.80 10.49
N GLY A 117 2.60 -19.95 11.10
CA GLY A 117 3.55 -19.11 10.39
C GLY A 117 4.88 -19.81 10.08
N THR A 118 5.40 -19.62 8.86
CA THR A 118 6.69 -20.20 8.45
C THR A 118 7.88 -19.29 8.80
N ALA A 119 9.10 -19.84 8.79
CA ALA A 119 10.32 -19.04 8.95
C ALA A 119 10.47 -17.98 7.84
N ALA A 120 10.02 -18.31 6.62
CA ALA A 120 10.00 -17.38 5.50
C ALA A 120 9.03 -16.23 5.74
N ASP A 121 7.81 -16.51 6.23
CA ASP A 121 6.81 -15.48 6.54
C ASP A 121 7.32 -14.51 7.59
N ARG A 122 7.93 -15.04 8.67
CA ARG A 122 8.53 -14.20 9.72
C ARG A 122 9.57 -13.26 9.14
N ARG A 123 10.51 -13.78 8.34
CA ARG A 123 11.54 -12.96 7.71
C ARG A 123 10.94 -11.89 6.79
N ILE A 124 9.99 -12.28 5.93
CA ILE A 124 9.36 -11.38 4.96
C ILE A 124 8.60 -10.26 5.68
N HIS A 125 7.73 -10.59 6.64
CA HIS A 125 6.88 -9.59 7.29
C HIS A 125 7.64 -8.69 8.27
N THR A 126 8.68 -9.21 8.93
CA THR A 126 9.60 -8.40 9.76
C THR A 126 10.34 -7.36 8.94
N VAL A 127 10.70 -7.66 7.68
CA VAL A 127 11.34 -6.69 6.78
C VAL A 127 10.31 -5.73 6.17
N ARG A 128 9.14 -6.21 5.76
CA ARG A 128 8.12 -5.37 5.09
C ARG A 128 7.57 -4.27 5.99
N LEU A 129 7.35 -4.54 7.28
CA LEU A 129 6.75 -3.57 8.19
C LEU A 129 7.56 -2.26 8.32
N PRO A 130 8.87 -2.26 8.64
CA PRO A 130 9.65 -1.02 8.73
C PRO A 130 9.85 -0.33 7.38
N LEU A 131 9.79 -1.06 6.26
CA LEU A 131 9.87 -0.46 4.92
C LEU A 131 8.69 0.46 4.58
N GLN A 132 7.59 0.40 5.33
CA GLN A 132 6.48 1.35 5.17
C GLN A 132 6.86 2.77 5.66
N ILE A 133 7.75 2.90 6.65
CA ILE A 133 8.11 4.20 7.23
C ILE A 133 8.76 5.13 6.18
N PRO A 134 9.78 4.69 5.41
CA PRO A 134 10.31 5.49 4.30
C PRO A 134 9.24 5.95 3.29
N LEU A 135 8.28 5.09 2.95
CA LEU A 135 7.21 5.44 1.99
C LEU A 135 6.25 6.50 2.53
N ILE A 136 5.87 6.39 3.80
CA ILE A 136 5.05 7.38 4.52
C ILE A 136 5.74 8.75 4.52
N LEU A 137 7.01 8.78 4.94
CA LEU A 137 7.81 10.00 5.00
C LEU A 137 8.07 10.60 3.62
N TRP A 138 8.33 9.76 2.61
CA TRP A 138 8.53 10.18 1.23
C TRP A 138 7.27 10.87 0.69
N SER A 139 6.11 10.22 0.82
CA SER A 139 4.83 10.83 0.43
C SER A 139 4.58 12.15 1.16
N TRP A 140 4.79 12.18 2.48
CA TRP A 140 4.58 13.39 3.29
C TRP A 140 5.46 14.56 2.84
N SER A 141 6.68 14.29 2.39
CA SER A 141 7.60 15.31 1.89
C SER A 141 7.10 16.02 0.62
N LEU A 142 6.22 15.37 -0.16
CA LEU A 142 5.67 15.88 -1.43
C LEU A 142 4.45 16.80 -1.24
N ARG A 143 3.99 16.99 -0.01
CA ARG A 143 2.85 17.87 0.31
C ARG A 143 3.14 19.36 0.16
N LYS A 144 4.43 19.72 0.15
CA LYS A 144 4.91 21.10 0.10
C LYS A 144 4.93 21.62 -1.32
#